data_AF-L7R2Y7-F1
#
_entry.id   AF-L7R2Y7-F1
#
_cell.length_a   1.000
_cell.length_b   1.000
_cell.length_c   1.000
_cell.angle_alpha   90.00
_cell.angle_beta   90.00
_cell.angle_gamma   90.00
#
_symmetry.space_group_name_H-M   'P 1'
#
loop_
_entity.id
_entity.type
_entity.pdbx_description
1 polymer ?
#
loop_
_entity_poly.entity_id
_entity_poly.type
_entity_poly.pdbx_seq_one_letter_code
_entity_poly.pdbx_strand_id
1 'polypeptide(L)'
;SENPKLPELLHRAGIVFIGPPEKAMWALGDKIASSIVAQTAHIPTLPWSGSELKAEYNSKKIKISSELFSRGCVTTPEQGLQAAHKIGFPVMIKASEGGGGKGIRKVENPDDFHNMFRQVQAEVPGSPIFVMKLAKSARHLEVQLLADQYGNAISLFGRDCSIQRRH
;
A
#
# COMPACT_ATOMS: atom_id res chain seq x y z
N SER A 1 7.55 -3.56 -14.50
CA SER A 1 8.11 -2.22 -14.25
C SER A 1 8.37 -1.96 -12.77
N GLU A 2 7.60 -2.55 -11.85
CA GLU A 2 7.63 -2.23 -10.41
C GLU A 2 8.49 -3.20 -9.55
N ASN A 3 9.38 -3.99 -10.16
CA ASN A 3 10.22 -4.93 -9.42
C ASN A 3 11.50 -4.23 -8.92
N PRO A 4 11.69 -4.04 -7.60
CA PRO A 4 12.85 -3.31 -7.06
C PRO A 4 14.19 -4.02 -7.30
N LYS A 5 14.19 -5.33 -7.58
CA LYS A 5 15.42 -6.07 -7.91
C LYS A 5 16.05 -5.62 -9.22
N LEU A 6 15.25 -5.10 -10.16
CA LEU A 6 15.75 -4.64 -11.45
C LEU A 6 16.68 -3.42 -11.32
N PRO A 7 16.27 -2.27 -10.73
CA PRO A 7 17.18 -1.15 -10.52
C PRO A 7 18.37 -1.52 -9.64
N GLU A 8 18.19 -2.40 -8.65
CA GLU A 8 19.29 -2.89 -7.80
C GLU A 8 20.40 -3.57 -8.63
N LEU A 9 20.04 -4.50 -9.51
CA LEU A 9 21.00 -5.23 -10.34
C LEU A 9 21.64 -4.32 -11.41
N LEU A 10 20.87 -3.41 -12.00
CA LEU A 10 21.38 -2.45 -12.98
C LEU A 10 22.38 -1.49 -12.34
N HIS A 11 22.09 -0.95 -11.15
CA HIS A 11 23.01 -0.09 -10.41
C HIS A 11 24.32 -0.81 -10.06
N ARG A 12 24.26 -2.09 -9.66
CA ARG A 12 25.46 -2.92 -9.43
C ARG A 12 26.31 -3.11 -10.69
N ALA A 13 25.67 -3.13 -11.86
CA ALA A 13 26.33 -3.23 -13.15
C ALA A 13 26.77 -1.86 -13.74
N GLY A 14 26.54 -0.75 -13.02
CA GLY A 14 26.83 0.60 -13.53
C GLY A 14 25.88 1.07 -14.65
N ILE A 15 24.72 0.43 -14.79
CA ILE A 15 23.70 0.75 -15.79
C ILE A 15 22.64 1.65 -15.16
N VAL A 16 22.35 2.78 -15.83
CA VAL A 16 21.32 3.72 -15.38
C VAL A 16 19.93 3.12 -15.59
N PHE A 17 19.10 3.17 -14.54
CA PHE A 17 17.67 2.87 -14.62
C PHE A 17 16.87 4.16 -14.76
N ILE A 18 16.04 4.26 -15.80
CA ILE A 18 15.14 5.41 -15.99
C ILE A 18 13.87 5.16 -15.16
N GLY A 19 13.92 5.56 -13.89
CA GLY A 19 12.82 5.41 -12.94
C GLY A 19 13.30 5.64 -11.50
N PRO A 20 12.44 5.35 -10.51
CA PRO A 20 12.83 5.46 -9.12
C PRO A 20 13.87 4.40 -8.75
N PRO A 21 14.79 4.69 -7.81
CA PRO A 21 15.75 3.70 -7.30
C PRO A 21 15.05 2.58 -6.52
N GLU A 22 15.75 1.46 -6.29
CA GLU A 22 15.21 0.25 -5.68
C GLU A 22 14.51 0.50 -4.33
N LYS A 23 15.06 1.38 -3.50
CA LYS A 23 14.49 1.74 -2.20
C LYS A 23 13.17 2.50 -2.31
N ALA A 24 13.10 3.45 -3.25
CA ALA A 24 11.88 4.22 -3.49
C ALA A 24 10.80 3.33 -4.11
N MET A 25 11.20 2.46 -5.04
CA MET A 25 10.29 1.51 -5.69
C MET A 25 9.66 0.54 -4.68
N TRP A 26 10.44 0.01 -3.73
CA TRP A 26 9.89 -0.84 -2.68
C TRP A 26 8.99 -0.07 -1.71
N ALA A 27 9.47 1.07 -1.19
CA ALA A 27 8.76 1.83 -0.16
C ALA A 27 7.43 2.42 -0.64
N LEU A 28 7.31 2.73 -1.93
CA LEU A 28 6.09 3.30 -2.52
C LEU A 28 5.26 2.29 -3.31
N GLY A 29 5.83 1.15 -3.71
CA GLY A 29 5.13 0.09 -4.44
C GLY A 29 4.33 -0.84 -3.52
N ASP A 30 4.84 -1.13 -2.32
CA ASP A 30 4.10 -1.92 -1.34
C ASP A 30 3.00 -1.07 -0.67
N LYS A 31 1.76 -1.60 -0.60
CA LYS A 31 0.59 -0.84 -0.15
C LYS A 31 0.67 -0.44 1.33
N ILE A 32 1.26 -1.28 2.16
CA ILE A 32 1.45 -1.04 3.60
C ILE A 32 2.57 -0.03 3.79
N ALA A 33 3.73 -0.28 3.18
CA ALA A 33 4.88 0.60 3.27
C ALA A 33 4.54 2.02 2.77
N SER A 34 3.88 2.11 1.61
CA SER A 34 3.48 3.38 1.00
C SER A 34 2.48 4.14 1.87
N SER A 35 1.54 3.46 2.52
CA SER A 35 0.61 4.09 3.47
C SER A 35 1.32 4.64 4.71
N ILE A 36 2.35 3.95 5.22
CA ILE A 36 3.19 4.46 6.32
C ILE A 36 3.98 5.69 5.87
N VAL A 37 4.57 5.67 4.66
CA VAL A 37 5.26 6.83 4.08
C VAL A 37 4.31 8.03 3.95
N ALA A 38 3.10 7.81 3.43
CA ALA A 38 2.09 8.85 3.29
C ALA A 38 1.72 9.47 4.64
N GLN A 39 1.48 8.65 5.67
CA GLN A 39 1.18 9.13 7.03
C GLN A 39 2.36 9.88 7.66
N THR A 40 3.60 9.48 7.35
CA THR A 40 4.83 10.18 7.78
C THR A 40 4.92 11.57 7.13
N ALA A 41 4.52 11.68 5.87
CA ALA A 41 4.44 12.95 5.13
C ALA A 41 3.14 13.74 5.41
N HIS A 42 2.34 13.33 6.41
CA HIS A 42 1.07 13.98 6.76
C HIS A 42 0.02 13.99 5.64
N ILE A 43 0.11 13.05 4.70
CA ILE A 43 -0.89 12.85 3.64
C ILE A 43 -2.06 12.05 4.24
N PRO A 44 -3.32 12.51 4.09
CA PRO A 44 -4.48 11.77 4.55
C PRO A 44 -4.58 10.39 3.88
N THR A 45 -4.76 9.35 4.70
CA THR A 45 -5.02 7.99 4.24
C THR A 45 -6.39 7.52 4.71
N LEU A 46 -7.01 6.60 3.98
CA LEU A 46 -8.22 5.94 4.46
C LEU A 46 -7.92 5.17 5.75
N PRO A 47 -8.87 5.09 6.71
CA PRO A 47 -8.69 4.28 7.90
C PRO A 47 -8.32 2.84 7.56
N TRP A 48 -7.28 2.31 8.19
CA TRP A 48 -6.73 0.98 7.92
C TRP A 48 -6.06 0.39 9.16
N SER A 49 -5.68 -0.89 9.12
CA SER A 49 -5.08 -1.60 10.26
C SER A 49 -3.78 -0.97 10.78
N GLY A 50 -3.07 -0.24 9.92
CA GLY A 50 -1.88 0.55 10.27
C GLY A 50 -2.12 2.06 10.32
N SER A 51 -3.36 2.50 10.57
CA SER A 51 -3.64 3.91 10.84
C SER A 51 -2.74 4.43 11.96
N GLU A 52 -2.26 5.67 11.81
CA GLU A 52 -1.37 6.39 12.74
C GLU A 52 0.07 5.89 12.79
N LEU A 53 0.44 4.89 12.00
CA LEU A 53 1.84 4.45 11.88
C LEU A 53 2.67 5.47 11.10
N LYS A 54 3.79 5.89 11.70
CA LYS A 54 4.76 6.80 11.10
C LYS A 54 6.15 6.21 11.17
N ALA A 55 6.90 6.35 10.07
CA ALA A 55 8.28 5.93 9.97
C ALA A 55 9.23 7.04 10.44
N GLU A 56 10.45 6.64 10.75
CA GLU A 56 11.53 7.60 10.95
C GLU A 56 11.95 8.18 9.59
N TYR A 57 11.96 9.50 9.52
CA TYR A 57 12.42 10.25 8.36
C TYR A 57 13.57 11.16 8.78
N ASN A 58 14.76 10.89 8.22
CA ASN A 58 15.79 11.92 8.13
C ASN A 58 15.65 12.60 6.77
N SER A 59 16.06 13.86 6.65
CA SER A 59 15.81 14.75 5.50
C SER A 59 16.15 14.20 4.10
N LYS A 60 16.77 13.02 3.99
CA LYS A 60 17.08 12.34 2.73
C LYS A 60 16.64 10.88 2.66
N LYS A 61 16.27 10.23 3.77
CA LYS A 61 15.94 8.79 3.82
C LYS A 61 14.81 8.51 4.80
N ILE A 62 13.82 7.78 4.30
CA ILE A 62 12.81 7.12 5.11
C ILE A 62 13.23 5.69 5.42
N LYS A 63 13.04 5.25 6.66
CA LYS A 63 13.32 3.88 7.08
C LYS A 63 12.07 3.28 7.72
N ILE A 64 11.55 2.23 7.11
CA ILE A 64 10.45 1.43 7.68
C ILE A 64 11.08 0.18 8.28
N SER A 65 11.02 0.04 9.61
CA SER A 65 11.49 -1.18 10.28
C SER A 65 10.52 -2.33 10.03
N SER A 66 11.01 -3.58 10.08
CA SER A 66 10.15 -4.77 9.94
C SER A 66 9.07 -4.81 11.01
N GLU A 67 9.36 -4.31 12.22
CA GLU A 67 8.39 -4.20 13.31
C GLU A 67 7.31 -3.14 13.02
N LEU A 68 7.69 -1.97 12.48
CA LEU A 68 6.72 -0.96 12.10
C LEU A 68 5.82 -1.45 10.97
N PHE A 69 6.41 -2.15 9.99
CA PHE A 69 5.68 -2.77 8.90
C PHE A 69 4.69 -3.83 9.42
N SER A 70 5.14 -4.73 10.30
CA SER A 70 4.30 -5.82 10.82
C SER A 70 3.13 -5.32 11.65
N ARG A 71 3.25 -4.15 12.31
CA ARG A 71 2.13 -3.50 13.01
C ARG A 71 0.99 -3.05 12.08
N GLY A 72 1.27 -2.81 10.80
CA GLY A 72 0.24 -2.51 9.80
C GLY A 72 -0.46 -3.76 9.27
N CYS A 73 0.13 -4.94 9.49
CA CYS A 73 -0.36 -6.23 9.02
C CYS A 73 -1.33 -6.87 10.01
N VAL A 74 -2.16 -7.78 9.49
CA VAL A 74 -2.96 -8.71 10.27
C VAL A 74 -2.60 -10.14 9.86
N THR A 75 -2.22 -10.97 10.82
CA THR A 75 -1.70 -12.32 10.53
C THR A 75 -2.73 -13.42 10.68
N THR A 76 -3.81 -13.16 11.43
CA THR A 76 -4.92 -14.10 11.64
C THR A 76 -6.27 -13.46 11.29
N PRO A 77 -7.29 -14.28 10.95
CA PRO A 77 -8.66 -13.78 10.77
C PRO A 77 -9.19 -13.01 11.97
N GLU A 78 -8.84 -13.41 13.19
CA GLU A 78 -9.29 -12.78 14.44
C GLU A 78 -8.70 -11.37 14.58
N GLN A 79 -7.40 -11.21 14.31
CA GLN A 79 -6.75 -9.89 14.29
C GLN A 79 -7.36 -9.00 13.20
N GLY A 80 -7.59 -9.57 12.01
CA GLY A 80 -8.24 -8.88 10.91
C GLY A 80 -9.64 -8.39 11.28
N LEU A 81 -10.43 -9.23 11.93
CA LEU A 81 -11.80 -8.90 12.35
C LEU A 81 -11.81 -7.81 13.42
N GLN A 82 -10.90 -7.86 14.39
CA GLN A 82 -10.72 -6.78 15.38
C GLN A 82 -10.38 -5.45 14.72
N ALA A 83 -9.48 -5.45 13.73
CA ALA A 83 -9.16 -4.25 12.95
C ALA A 83 -10.38 -3.75 12.17
N ALA A 84 -11.15 -4.66 11.56
CA ALA A 84 -12.37 -4.33 10.83
C ALA A 84 -13.44 -3.68 11.72
N HIS A 85 -13.60 -4.13 12.97
CA HIS A 85 -14.49 -3.50 13.94
C HIS A 85 -14.06 -2.08 14.32
N LYS A 86 -12.74 -1.85 14.51
CA LYS A 86 -12.21 -0.50 14.80
C LYS A 86 -12.39 0.45 13.62
N ILE A 87 -12.20 -0.04 12.39
CA ILE A 87 -12.34 0.74 11.15
C ILE A 87 -13.83 0.98 10.81
N GLY A 88 -14.70 0.03 11.15
CA GLY A 88 -16.12 0.01 10.81
C GLY A 88 -16.39 -0.55 9.40
N PHE A 89 -17.36 -1.46 9.30
CA PHE A 89 -17.79 -2.07 8.03
C PHE A 89 -18.49 -1.06 7.11
N PRO A 90 -18.50 -1.29 5.78
CA PRO A 90 -17.73 -2.33 5.09
C PRO A 90 -16.24 -2.00 5.00
N VAL A 91 -15.46 -3.07 4.87
CA VAL A 91 -13.99 -3.04 4.76
C VAL A 91 -13.50 -3.82 3.53
N MET A 92 -12.22 -3.63 3.22
CA MET A 92 -11.47 -4.37 2.22
C MET A 92 -10.34 -5.13 2.91
N ILE A 93 -10.23 -6.42 2.63
CA ILE A 93 -9.06 -7.24 2.97
C ILE A 93 -8.15 -7.23 1.74
N LYS A 94 -6.87 -6.88 1.91
CA LYS A 94 -5.91 -6.78 0.82
C LYS A 94 -4.59 -7.44 1.17
N ALA A 95 -4.09 -8.27 0.26
CA ALA A 95 -2.70 -8.69 0.22
C ALA A 95 -1.83 -7.53 -0.30
N SER A 96 -0.68 -7.31 0.35
CA SER A 96 0.21 -6.21 0.01
C SER A 96 0.82 -6.40 -1.39
N GLU A 97 1.22 -7.63 -1.72
CA GLU A 97 1.93 -7.99 -2.96
C GLU A 97 0.98 -8.45 -4.08
N GLY A 98 -0.35 -8.35 -3.89
CA GLY A 98 -1.34 -8.69 -4.90
C GLY A 98 -1.40 -7.68 -6.05
N GLY A 99 -1.29 -8.15 -7.29
CA GLY A 99 -1.40 -7.36 -8.53
C GLY A 99 -2.64 -7.71 -9.37
N GLY A 100 -3.14 -6.75 -10.16
CA GLY A 100 -4.23 -6.98 -11.12
C GLY A 100 -5.57 -7.42 -10.50
N GLY A 101 -5.89 -6.94 -9.31
CA GLY A 101 -7.12 -7.31 -8.59
C GLY A 101 -7.00 -8.56 -7.70
N LYS A 102 -5.87 -9.28 -7.75
CA LYS A 102 -5.65 -10.47 -6.92
C LYS A 102 -5.41 -10.13 -5.46
N GLY A 103 -5.92 -10.98 -4.57
CA GLY A 103 -5.73 -10.84 -3.12
C GLY A 103 -6.53 -9.68 -2.53
N ILE A 104 -7.68 -9.36 -3.12
CA ILE A 104 -8.56 -8.28 -2.69
C ILE A 104 -9.96 -8.86 -2.44
N ARG A 105 -10.51 -8.70 -1.25
CA ARG A 105 -11.89 -9.07 -0.93
C ARG A 105 -12.62 -7.94 -0.22
N LYS A 106 -13.85 -7.68 -0.64
CA LYS A 106 -14.78 -6.78 0.03
C LYS A 106 -15.54 -7.57 1.09
N VAL A 107 -15.73 -6.97 2.26
CA VAL A 107 -16.48 -7.58 3.37
C VAL A 107 -17.52 -6.58 3.87
N GLU A 108 -18.80 -6.94 3.79
CA GLU A 108 -19.93 -6.08 4.21
C GLU A 108 -20.29 -6.26 5.69
N ASN A 109 -20.12 -7.46 6.24
CA ASN A 109 -20.51 -7.81 7.59
C ASN A 109 -19.44 -8.70 8.28
N PRO A 110 -19.45 -8.81 9.62
CA PRO A 110 -18.51 -9.63 10.37
C PRO A 110 -18.52 -11.13 10.02
N ASP A 111 -19.70 -11.69 9.72
CA ASP A 111 -19.89 -13.14 9.52
C ASP A 111 -19.13 -13.66 8.29
N ASP A 112 -19.01 -12.82 7.25
CA ASP A 112 -18.27 -13.14 6.04
C ASP A 112 -16.74 -13.04 6.18
N PHE A 113 -16.24 -12.38 7.24
CA PHE A 113 -14.85 -11.95 7.33
C PHE A 113 -13.85 -13.10 7.28
N HIS A 114 -14.07 -14.14 8.08
CA HIS A 114 -13.16 -15.30 8.17
C HIS A 114 -12.98 -16.01 6.82
N ASN A 115 -14.07 -16.20 6.08
CA ASN A 115 -14.02 -16.83 4.77
C ASN A 115 -13.27 -15.94 3.76
N MET A 116 -13.59 -14.64 3.74
CA MET A 116 -12.94 -13.69 2.84
C MET A 116 -11.44 -13.55 3.12
N PHE A 117 -11.04 -13.59 4.39
CA PHE A 117 -9.63 -13.57 4.77
C PHE A 117 -8.86 -14.79 4.24
N ARG A 118 -9.41 -15.99 4.42
CA ARG A 118 -8.80 -17.23 3.91
C ARG A 118 -8.69 -17.24 2.39
N GLN A 119 -9.66 -16.67 1.68
CA GLN A 119 -9.57 -16.53 0.22
C GLN A 119 -8.39 -15.64 -0.21
N VAL A 120 -8.16 -14.53 0.48
CA VAL A 120 -6.99 -13.66 0.20
C VAL A 120 -5.68 -14.42 0.46
N GLN A 121 -5.58 -15.17 1.57
CA GLN A 121 -4.41 -15.99 1.87
C GLN A 121 -4.15 -17.07 0.81
N ALA A 122 -5.21 -17.73 0.33
CA ALA A 122 -5.08 -18.77 -0.69
C ALA A 122 -4.69 -18.19 -2.06
N GLU A 123 -5.17 -17.00 -2.39
CA GLU A 123 -4.89 -16.35 -3.67
C GLU A 123 -3.47 -15.76 -3.74
N VAL A 124 -2.94 -15.25 -2.63
CA VAL A 124 -1.58 -14.70 -2.53
C VAL A 124 -0.84 -15.28 -1.32
N PRO A 125 -0.38 -16.55 -1.39
CA PRO A 125 0.26 -17.23 -0.27
C PRO A 125 1.52 -16.50 0.21
N GLY A 126 1.65 -16.35 1.53
CA GLY A 126 2.81 -15.72 2.18
C GLY A 126 2.82 -14.19 2.13
N SER A 127 1.90 -13.56 1.40
CA SER A 127 1.85 -12.10 1.31
C SER A 127 1.30 -11.48 2.60
N PRO A 128 1.88 -10.37 3.10
CA PRO A 128 1.31 -9.61 4.20
C PRO A 128 -0.11 -9.14 3.87
N ILE A 129 -1.03 -9.24 4.83
CA ILE A 129 -2.42 -8.81 4.67
C ILE A 129 -2.70 -7.61 5.56
N PHE A 130 -3.47 -6.65 5.06
CA PHE A 130 -3.99 -5.52 5.84
C PHE A 130 -5.49 -5.33 5.58
N VAL A 131 -6.15 -4.63 6.50
CA VAL A 131 -7.58 -4.29 6.39
C VAL A 131 -7.71 -2.79 6.25
N MET A 132 -8.57 -2.33 5.33
CA MET A 132 -8.82 -0.91 5.14
C MET A 132 -10.30 -0.59 4.91
N LYS A 133 -10.68 0.65 5.18
CA LYS A 133 -12.04 1.14 4.92
C LYS A 133 -12.36 1.07 3.43
N LEU A 134 -13.55 0.60 3.10
CA LEU A 134 -14.07 0.73 1.73
C LEU A 134 -14.59 2.16 1.51
N ALA A 135 -13.94 2.90 0.62
CA ALA A 135 -14.49 4.15 0.11
C ALA A 135 -15.67 3.85 -0.85
N LYS A 136 -16.77 4.59 -0.71
CA LYS A 136 -17.96 4.49 -1.56
C LYS A 136 -18.21 5.82 -2.25
N SER A 137 -18.73 5.77 -3.48
CA SER A 137 -19.17 6.94 -4.25
C SER A 137 -18.13 8.08 -4.26
N ALA A 138 -16.87 7.72 -4.46
CA ALA A 138 -15.74 8.64 -4.46
C ALA A 138 -15.20 8.83 -5.89
N ARG A 139 -14.53 9.96 -6.11
CA ARG A 139 -13.72 10.16 -7.31
C ARG A 139 -12.35 9.53 -7.13
N HIS A 140 -11.82 8.95 -8.21
CA HIS A 140 -10.45 8.45 -8.27
C HIS A 140 -9.58 9.50 -8.96
N LEU A 141 -8.83 10.26 -8.17
CA LEU A 141 -7.96 11.32 -8.66
C LEU A 141 -6.50 10.92 -8.48
N GLU A 142 -5.69 11.19 -9.49
CA GLU A 142 -4.25 10.95 -9.49
C GLU A 142 -3.49 12.25 -9.72
N VAL A 143 -2.29 12.38 -9.16
CA VAL A 143 -1.36 13.49 -9.45
C VAL A 143 -0.14 12.93 -10.14
N GLN A 144 0.20 13.48 -11.32
CA GLN A 144 1.43 13.12 -12.00
C GLN A 144 2.62 13.82 -11.32
N LEU A 145 3.53 13.00 -10.78
CA LEU A 145 4.75 13.47 -10.14
C LEU A 145 5.94 13.35 -11.09
N LEU A 146 6.88 14.30 -10.93
CA LEU A 146 8.22 14.24 -11.51
C LEU A 146 9.22 14.72 -10.45
N ALA A 147 10.31 13.97 -10.26
CA ALA A 147 11.36 14.33 -9.31
C ALA A 147 12.74 14.12 -9.92
N ASP A 148 13.69 14.96 -9.53
CA ASP A 148 15.09 14.83 -9.90
C ASP A 148 15.93 14.17 -8.79
N GLN A 149 17.22 13.99 -9.03
CA GLN A 149 18.16 13.41 -8.05
C GLN A 149 18.66 14.41 -7.01
N TYR A 150 18.26 15.69 -7.10
CA TYR A 150 18.72 16.79 -6.27
C TYR A 150 17.70 17.17 -5.18
N GLY A 151 16.56 16.49 -5.15
CA GLY A 151 15.51 16.66 -4.15
C GLY A 151 14.37 17.57 -4.60
N ASN A 152 14.35 18.00 -5.86
CA ASN A 152 13.23 18.74 -6.42
C ASN A 152 12.15 17.75 -6.85
N ALA A 153 10.92 17.99 -6.40
CA ALA A 153 9.74 17.23 -6.81
C ALA A 153 8.63 18.21 -7.19
N ILE A 154 8.02 17.99 -8.35
CA ILE A 154 6.93 18.81 -8.87
C ILE A 154 5.71 17.94 -9.18
N SER A 155 4.54 18.55 -9.03
CA SER A 155 3.31 18.05 -9.65
C SER A 155 3.22 18.64 -11.05
N LEU A 156 2.99 17.81 -12.07
CA LEU A 156 2.70 18.31 -13.40
C LEU A 156 1.25 18.75 -13.48
N PHE A 157 0.31 17.82 -13.36
CA PHE A 157 -1.14 18.03 -13.26
C PHE A 157 -1.79 16.79 -12.65
N GLY A 158 -3.13 16.76 -12.60
CA GLY A 158 -3.89 15.59 -12.17
C GLY A 158 -4.62 14.87 -13.31
N ARG A 159 -5.14 13.69 -13.01
CA ARG A 159 -6.07 12.92 -13.85
C ARG A 159 -7.29 12.51 -13.02
N ASP A 160 -8.46 12.53 -13.65
CA ASP A 160 -9.69 11.96 -13.09
C ASP A 160 -9.95 10.60 -13.75
N CYS A 161 -9.67 9.53 -13.01
CA CYS A 161 -9.81 8.14 -13.42
C CYS A 161 -11.05 7.48 -12.78
N SER A 162 -12.06 8.27 -12.39
CA SER A 162 -13.22 7.79 -11.61
C SER A 162 -14.05 6.72 -12.33
N ILE A 163 -14.07 6.72 -13.67
CA ILE A 163 -14.82 5.73 -14.45
C ILE A 163 -14.00 4.45 -14.56
N GLN A 164 -14.38 3.45 -13.78
CA GLN A 164 -13.74 2.14 -13.74
C GLN A 164 -14.75 1.02 -14.02
N ARG A 165 -14.35 -0.03 -14.74
CA ARG A 165 -15.20 -1.20 -15.03
C ARG A 165 -14.51 -2.47 -14.54
N ARG A 166 -15.09 -3.08 -13.50
CA ARG A 166 -14.56 -4.28 -12.80
C ARG A 166 -13.21 -4.01 -12.11
N HIS A 167 -13.24 -3.05 -11.19
CA HIS A 167 -12.12 -2.39 -10.49
C HIS A 167 -11.48 -1.25 -11.28
#